data_AF-A0A5N6MSK2-F1
#
_entry.id   AF-A0A5N6MSK2-F1
#
_cell.length_a   1.000
_cell.length_b   1.000
_cell.length_c   1.000
_cell.angle_alpha   90.00
_cell.angle_beta   90.00
_cell.angle_gamma   90.00
#
_symmetry.space_group_name_H-M   'P 1'
#
loop_
_entity.id
_entity.type
_entity.pdbx_description
1 polymer ?
#
loop_
_entity_poly.entity_id
_entity_poly.type
_entity_poly.pdbx_seq_one_letter_code
_entity_poly.pdbx_strand_id
1 'polypeptide(L)'
;MGDRQMDRNGPTADAQGYQGTPPPGAGAHGPAREQSPYAVPPGYGQHGAPAPAPKKANPKLRKRLIIAGSIVAGLLVLLVVGGFFGYKQLSEKYNPKLQVEDYLQAVVDGDIEGAMDMVTAYDEMGYYQAQDYSLMTNEIYSKAANRISGFEITDVEASGIFAEVTADVKQGDKTTSVTFDLTSAGDAALFFEKWELTSPLNETEIAYRVDAGASELAVNGVGIDTFEESKYFAVFPGDYTFNTPTGSDYIGYSGEEKVSVEVRTGDEIGEPVDVTYRAELTDAAREEIKAQTKAHLAACVKATELQPQGCPNKADGEDPKNFRNIKWSMTKEPTYESIEGSPASPFPLTAKNGQFTLEAEEKQGDSWGPIKGTVELYSMPAMVDVQPDKINIAFGD
;
A
#
# COMPACT_ATOMS: atom_id res chain seq x y z
N MET A 1 -40.73 -28.03 -20.63
CA MET A 1 -42.02 -27.51 -21.12
C MET A 1 -41.94 -26.00 -21.12
N GLY A 2 -42.02 -25.37 -22.29
CA GLY A 2 -42.40 -23.96 -22.42
C GLY A 2 -41.35 -23.02 -23.03
N ASP A 3 -41.12 -23.15 -24.33
CA ASP A 3 -40.59 -22.09 -25.21
C ASP A 3 -41.43 -20.81 -25.14
N ARG A 4 -40.78 -19.64 -25.30
CA ARG A 4 -41.31 -18.64 -26.24
C ARG A 4 -40.23 -17.67 -26.74
N GLN A 5 -40.11 -17.65 -28.05
CA GLN A 5 -39.26 -16.80 -28.89
C GLN A 5 -40.16 -15.84 -29.70
N MET A 6 -39.59 -14.70 -30.11
CA MET A 6 -39.95 -13.78 -31.23
C MET A 6 -41.18 -12.87 -31.11
N ASP A 7 -41.01 -11.56 -31.36
CA ASP A 7 -41.10 -10.84 -32.66
C ASP A 7 -40.67 -9.36 -32.44
N ARG A 8 -39.79 -8.70 -33.21
CA ARG A 8 -39.85 -8.22 -34.63
C ARG A 8 -41.04 -7.31 -34.96
N ASN A 9 -40.80 -6.00 -35.10
CA ASN A 9 -40.84 -5.25 -36.38
C ASN A 9 -40.84 -3.72 -36.19
N GLY A 10 -40.14 -3.02 -37.08
CA GLY A 10 -40.10 -1.56 -37.22
C GLY A 10 -41.34 -0.95 -37.91
N PRO A 11 -41.26 0.31 -38.35
CA PRO A 11 -41.09 0.53 -39.80
C PRO A 11 -40.20 1.73 -40.23
N THR A 12 -39.71 1.61 -41.46
CA THR A 12 -39.16 2.60 -42.43
C THR A 12 -40.24 3.61 -42.91
N ALA A 13 -40.06 4.76 -43.59
CA ALA A 13 -39.06 5.42 -44.45
C ALA A 13 -39.34 6.97 -44.37
N ASP A 14 -38.66 7.96 -44.95
CA ASP A 14 -38.06 8.10 -46.27
C ASP A 14 -37.16 9.37 -46.39
N ALA A 15 -36.46 9.45 -47.52
CA ALA A 15 -35.34 10.31 -47.92
C ALA A 15 -35.54 11.85 -48.04
N GLN A 16 -34.43 12.61 -47.95
CA GLN A 16 -33.88 13.48 -49.02
C GLN A 16 -32.49 14.01 -48.64
N GLY A 17 -31.57 14.03 -49.61
CA GLY A 17 -30.12 14.11 -49.40
C GLY A 17 -29.46 15.46 -49.64
N TYR A 18 -28.14 15.51 -49.42
CA TYR A 18 -27.20 16.47 -49.97
C TYR A 18 -25.78 15.86 -49.97
N GLN A 19 -25.18 15.70 -51.15
CA GLN A 19 -23.76 15.42 -51.36
C GLN A 19 -23.02 16.74 -51.61
N GLY A 20 -21.79 16.88 -51.10
CA GLY A 20 -20.90 17.98 -51.43
C GLY A 20 -19.54 17.89 -50.73
N THR A 21 -18.55 17.34 -51.42
CA THR A 21 -17.11 17.42 -51.10
C THR A 21 -16.46 18.64 -51.78
N PRO A 22 -15.46 19.30 -51.16
CA PRO A 22 -14.51 20.17 -51.86
C PRO A 22 -13.06 19.61 -51.90
N PRO A 23 -12.19 20.16 -52.77
CA PRO A 23 -11.29 19.36 -53.64
C PRO A 23 -9.78 19.43 -53.32
N PRO A 24 -8.95 18.61 -54.01
CA PRO A 24 -7.50 18.63 -53.94
C PRO A 24 -6.87 19.60 -54.95
N GLY A 25 -5.72 20.19 -54.63
CA GLY A 25 -4.96 21.08 -55.52
C GLY A 25 -3.52 20.66 -55.70
N ALA A 26 -3.13 20.23 -56.91
CA ALA A 26 -1.91 20.61 -57.64
C ALA A 26 -1.67 19.73 -58.88
N GLY A 27 -1.86 20.31 -60.07
CA GLY A 27 -1.41 19.85 -61.39
C GLY A 27 -1.80 20.93 -62.41
N ALA A 28 -0.90 21.67 -63.07
CA ALA A 28 0.09 21.36 -64.12
C ALA A 28 -0.44 21.61 -65.57
N HIS A 29 0.38 22.35 -66.35
CA HIS A 29 0.42 22.57 -67.82
C HIS A 29 -0.55 23.63 -68.40
N GLY A 30 -0.21 24.56 -69.32
CA GLY A 30 0.97 24.89 -70.17
C GLY A 30 0.71 26.28 -70.83
N PRO A 31 1.19 26.64 -72.06
CA PRO A 31 2.00 25.90 -73.02
C PRO A 31 3.19 26.70 -73.65
N ALA A 32 3.82 26.03 -74.62
CA ALA A 32 5.05 26.32 -75.34
C ALA A 32 5.05 27.55 -76.29
N ARG A 33 6.26 28.03 -76.60
CA ARG A 33 6.59 28.61 -77.92
C ARG A 33 8.08 28.48 -78.27
N GLU A 34 8.36 27.60 -79.23
CA GLU A 34 9.50 27.58 -80.15
C GLU A 34 9.18 28.52 -81.36
N GLN A 35 10.06 29.12 -82.17
CA GLN A 35 11.34 28.70 -82.76
C GLN A 35 12.00 29.90 -83.52
N SER A 36 13.34 30.04 -83.42
CA SER A 36 14.35 30.34 -84.49
C SER A 36 14.35 31.65 -85.33
N PRO A 37 15.40 31.96 -86.15
CA PRO A 37 16.87 31.90 -85.94
C PRO A 37 17.64 33.13 -86.52
N TYR A 38 18.97 33.14 -86.33
CA TYR A 38 20.07 33.69 -87.17
C TYR A 38 21.05 34.75 -86.60
N ALA A 39 22.33 34.43 -86.89
CA ALA A 39 23.46 35.27 -87.29
C ALA A 39 24.54 35.63 -86.24
N VAL A 40 25.74 35.08 -86.49
CA VAL A 40 27.06 35.46 -85.95
C VAL A 40 27.66 36.52 -86.89
N PRO A 41 28.44 37.49 -86.39
CA PRO A 41 29.83 37.62 -86.85
C PRO A 41 30.82 38.03 -85.73
N PRO A 42 32.14 38.05 -86.02
CA PRO A 42 33.22 37.80 -85.06
C PRO A 42 33.94 39.08 -84.61
N GLY A 43 34.83 38.98 -83.62
CA GLY A 43 35.78 40.07 -83.37
C GLY A 43 36.66 39.94 -82.14
N TYR A 44 37.91 39.56 -82.38
CA TYR A 44 39.08 39.74 -81.51
C TYR A 44 39.17 41.13 -80.88
N GLY A 45 39.72 41.22 -79.65
CA GLY A 45 40.14 42.52 -79.12
C GLY A 45 40.43 42.54 -77.62
N GLN A 46 41.55 41.95 -77.22
CA GLN A 46 42.24 42.27 -75.97
C GLN A 46 42.46 43.78 -75.83
N HIS A 47 41.93 44.42 -74.77
CA HIS A 47 42.51 45.62 -74.19
C HIS A 47 42.26 45.62 -72.67
N GLY A 48 43.35 45.44 -71.92
CA GLY A 48 43.36 45.46 -70.47
C GLY A 48 43.15 46.85 -69.88
N ALA A 49 42.47 46.88 -68.74
CA ALA A 49 42.59 47.93 -67.75
C ALA A 49 43.30 47.32 -66.50
N PRO A 50 44.23 48.03 -65.86
CA PRO A 50 45.17 47.43 -64.92
C PRO A 50 44.51 46.98 -63.62
N ALA A 51 44.84 45.78 -63.18
CA ALA A 51 44.54 45.30 -61.83
C ALA A 51 45.24 46.20 -60.79
N PRO A 52 44.58 46.54 -59.67
CA PRO A 52 45.24 47.27 -58.60
C PRO A 52 46.40 46.45 -58.05
N ALA A 53 47.59 47.06 -58.00
CA ALA A 53 48.80 46.41 -57.49
C ALA A 53 48.57 45.85 -56.07
N PRO A 54 49.01 44.62 -55.76
CA PRO A 54 48.90 44.08 -54.42
C PRO A 54 49.78 44.93 -53.50
N LYS A 55 49.16 45.66 -52.58
CA LYS A 55 49.87 46.33 -51.48
C LYS A 55 50.69 45.26 -50.78
N LYS A 56 52.03 45.36 -50.81
CA LYS A 56 52.93 44.49 -50.05
C LYS A 56 52.50 44.56 -48.58
N ALA A 57 51.89 43.48 -48.10
CA ALA A 57 51.48 43.37 -46.72
C ALA A 57 52.72 43.54 -45.83
N ASN A 58 52.68 44.54 -44.95
CA ASN A 58 53.76 44.81 -44.01
C ASN A 58 54.08 43.52 -43.22
N PRO A 59 55.30 42.96 -43.29
CA PRO A 59 55.62 41.66 -42.69
C PRO A 59 55.44 41.67 -41.16
N LYS A 60 55.53 42.85 -40.54
CA LYS A 60 55.27 43.03 -39.10
C LYS A 60 53.77 42.94 -38.76
N LEU A 61 52.88 43.35 -39.67
CA LEU A 61 51.42 43.26 -39.50
C LEU A 61 50.92 41.82 -39.75
N ARG A 62 51.49 41.12 -40.74
CA ARG A 62 51.21 39.70 -41.01
C ARG A 62 51.60 38.81 -39.84
N LYS A 63 52.79 39.01 -39.25
CA LYS A 63 53.23 38.28 -38.05
C LYS A 63 52.31 38.56 -36.85
N ARG A 64 51.88 39.82 -36.64
CA ARG A 64 50.96 40.17 -35.55
C ARG A 64 49.56 39.59 -35.74
N LEU A 65 49.03 39.53 -36.96
CA LEU A 65 47.74 38.91 -37.26
C LEU A 65 47.77 37.39 -37.14
N ILE A 66 48.88 36.73 -37.51
CA ILE A 66 49.05 35.29 -37.31
C ILE A 66 49.16 34.96 -35.81
N ILE A 67 49.91 35.76 -35.05
CA ILE A 67 50.02 35.57 -33.59
C ILE A 67 48.65 35.82 -32.91
N ALA A 68 47.97 36.91 -33.25
CA ALA A 68 46.64 37.20 -32.73
C ALA A 68 45.60 36.11 -33.11
N GLY A 69 45.64 35.63 -34.37
CA GLY A 69 44.79 34.53 -34.83
C GLY A 69 45.10 33.22 -34.11
N SER A 70 46.37 32.93 -33.83
CA SER A 70 46.78 31.72 -33.09
C SER A 70 46.38 31.76 -31.61
N ILE A 71 46.35 32.95 -30.99
CA ILE A 71 45.87 33.13 -29.62
C ILE A 71 44.35 32.92 -29.56
N VAL A 72 43.61 33.49 -30.50
CA VAL A 72 42.14 33.30 -30.58
C VAL A 72 41.78 31.85 -30.91
N ALA A 73 42.50 31.21 -31.83
CA ALA A 73 42.30 29.80 -32.15
C ALA A 73 42.67 28.88 -30.97
N GLY A 74 43.76 29.18 -30.26
CA GLY A 74 44.15 28.45 -29.04
C GLY A 74 43.11 28.58 -27.92
N LEU A 75 42.57 29.79 -27.71
CA LEU A 75 41.47 30.02 -26.76
C LEU A 75 40.19 29.30 -27.16
N LEU A 76 39.85 29.26 -28.46
CA LEU A 76 38.69 28.51 -28.95
C LEU A 76 38.88 26.99 -28.77
N VAL A 77 40.07 26.47 -29.04
CA VAL A 77 40.37 25.04 -28.79
C VAL A 77 40.31 24.74 -27.30
N LEU A 78 40.82 25.62 -26.43
CA LEU A 78 40.72 25.45 -24.97
C LEU A 78 39.27 25.54 -24.46
N LEU A 79 38.43 26.41 -25.05
CA LEU A 79 37.00 26.47 -24.74
C LEU A 79 36.24 25.25 -25.26
N VAL A 80 36.59 24.72 -26.43
CA VAL A 80 35.98 23.50 -26.97
C VAL A 80 36.42 22.28 -26.15
N VAL A 81 37.70 22.18 -25.80
CA VAL A 81 38.24 21.06 -25.00
C VAL A 81 37.75 21.16 -23.56
N GLY A 82 37.84 22.33 -22.92
CA GLY A 82 37.31 22.57 -21.58
C GLY A 82 35.79 22.46 -21.53
N GLY A 83 35.10 22.92 -22.57
CA GLY A 83 33.66 22.75 -22.75
C GLY A 83 33.27 21.29 -22.98
N PHE A 84 34.06 20.49 -23.71
CA PHE A 84 33.82 19.07 -23.95
C PHE A 84 34.06 18.21 -22.70
N PHE A 85 35.12 18.47 -21.95
CA PHE A 85 35.38 17.78 -20.68
C PHE A 85 34.42 18.22 -19.57
N GLY A 86 34.04 19.51 -19.52
CA GLY A 86 32.99 20.00 -18.64
C GLY A 86 31.60 19.47 -19.02
N TYR A 87 31.32 19.33 -20.33
CA TYR A 87 30.09 18.75 -20.86
C TYR A 87 29.93 17.29 -20.46
N LYS A 88 30.99 16.46 -20.51
CA LYS A 88 30.88 15.06 -20.05
C LYS A 88 30.57 14.94 -18.56
N GLN A 89 31.26 15.70 -17.71
CA GLN A 89 31.07 15.66 -16.26
C GLN A 89 29.72 16.26 -15.79
N LEU A 90 29.14 17.21 -16.54
CA LEU A 90 27.79 17.72 -16.25
C LEU A 90 26.70 16.88 -16.91
N SER A 91 26.89 16.41 -18.15
CA SER A 91 25.94 15.57 -18.89
C SER A 91 25.64 14.25 -18.20
N GLU A 92 26.58 13.72 -17.41
CA GLU A 92 26.34 12.52 -16.60
C GLU A 92 25.21 12.79 -15.59
N LYS A 93 25.31 13.83 -14.75
CA LYS A 93 24.29 14.11 -13.72
C LYS A 93 22.86 14.44 -14.21
N TYR A 94 22.66 14.65 -15.51
CA TYR A 94 21.38 15.05 -16.10
C TYR A 94 20.88 14.05 -17.16
N ASN A 95 21.28 12.78 -17.04
CA ASN A 95 20.85 11.69 -17.91
C ASN A 95 19.70 10.90 -17.24
N PRO A 96 18.58 10.59 -17.94
CA PRO A 96 17.51 9.75 -17.38
C PRO A 96 18.03 8.44 -16.78
N LYS A 97 19.01 7.84 -17.45
CA LYS A 97 19.69 6.64 -16.97
C LYS A 97 20.27 6.82 -15.57
N LEU A 98 20.98 7.92 -15.34
CA LEU A 98 21.68 8.14 -14.07
C LEU A 98 20.72 8.39 -12.92
N GLN A 99 19.54 8.97 -13.17
CA GLN A 99 18.49 9.09 -12.16
C GLN A 99 17.95 7.72 -11.72
N VAL A 100 17.72 6.80 -12.66
CA VAL A 100 17.29 5.43 -12.32
C VAL A 100 18.41 4.61 -11.69
N GLU A 101 19.66 4.82 -12.11
CA GLU A 101 20.83 4.19 -11.45
C GLU A 101 20.96 4.67 -10.00
N ASP A 102 20.86 5.98 -9.73
CA ASP A 102 20.93 6.53 -8.37
C ASP A 102 19.76 6.05 -7.50
N TYR A 103 18.54 6.01 -8.04
CA TYR A 103 17.36 5.48 -7.35
C TYR A 103 17.50 3.99 -6.99
N LEU A 104 17.83 3.14 -7.97
CA LEU A 104 17.98 1.70 -7.73
C LEU A 104 19.18 1.40 -6.82
N GLN A 105 20.25 2.20 -6.91
CA GLN A 105 21.40 2.08 -6.03
C GLN A 105 21.02 2.43 -4.58
N ALA A 106 20.23 3.49 -4.35
CA ALA A 106 19.71 3.81 -3.02
C ALA A 106 18.88 2.65 -2.45
N VAL A 107 18.00 2.03 -3.26
CA VAL A 107 17.23 0.84 -2.85
C VAL A 107 18.14 -0.34 -2.49
N VAL A 108 19.16 -0.64 -3.32
CA VAL A 108 20.14 -1.71 -3.05
C VAL A 108 20.91 -1.46 -1.76
N ASP A 109 21.34 -0.22 -1.54
CA ASP A 109 22.07 0.18 -0.33
C ASP A 109 21.18 0.22 0.92
N GLY A 110 19.86 0.18 0.73
CA GLY A 110 18.85 0.24 1.78
C GLY A 110 18.53 1.66 2.25
N ASP A 111 18.91 2.68 1.46
CA ASP A 111 18.50 4.07 1.63
C ASP A 111 17.15 4.32 0.95
N ILE A 112 16.10 3.72 1.52
CA ILE A 112 14.71 3.84 1.09
C ILE A 112 14.20 5.27 1.18
N GLU A 113 14.52 5.99 2.26
CA GLU A 113 14.11 7.38 2.43
C GLU A 113 14.75 8.25 1.33
N GLY A 114 16.05 8.06 1.07
CA GLY A 114 16.74 8.72 -0.03
C GLY A 114 16.19 8.35 -1.41
N ALA A 115 15.81 7.08 -1.63
CA ALA A 115 15.19 6.63 -2.88
C ALA A 115 13.81 7.29 -3.09
N MET A 116 13.00 7.40 -2.03
CA MET A 116 11.68 8.05 -2.10
C MET A 116 11.79 9.55 -2.37
N ASP A 117 12.78 10.25 -1.82
CA ASP A 117 13.05 11.66 -2.08
C ASP A 117 13.36 11.96 -3.57
N MET A 118 13.73 10.94 -4.36
CA MET A 118 14.01 11.08 -5.81
C MET A 118 12.76 10.99 -6.70
N VAL A 119 11.64 10.53 -6.15
CA VAL A 119 10.39 10.28 -6.89
C VAL A 119 9.46 11.47 -6.74
N THR A 120 9.08 12.11 -7.85
CA THR A 120 8.24 13.33 -7.80
C THR A 120 6.75 13.05 -7.97
N ALA A 121 6.37 11.84 -8.38
CA ALA A 121 4.97 11.47 -8.60
C ALA A 121 4.12 11.41 -7.32
N TYR A 122 4.74 11.33 -6.13
CA TYR A 122 4.00 11.30 -4.86
C TYR A 122 3.22 12.60 -4.58
N ASP A 123 3.67 13.74 -5.11
CA ASP A 123 3.04 15.05 -4.86
C ASP A 123 1.98 15.44 -5.92
N GLU A 124 2.07 14.94 -7.16
CA GLU A 124 1.27 15.44 -8.30
C GLU A 124 0.14 14.50 -8.77
N MET A 125 0.25 13.19 -8.54
CA MET A 125 -0.78 12.23 -8.92
C MET A 125 -1.45 11.67 -7.66
N GLY A 126 -2.66 12.14 -7.37
CA GLY A 126 -3.51 11.71 -6.24
C GLY A 126 -3.94 10.23 -6.25
N TYR A 127 -3.17 9.36 -6.90
CA TYR A 127 -3.33 7.90 -6.97
C TYR A 127 -2.86 7.20 -5.68
N TYR A 128 -1.98 7.83 -4.90
CA TYR A 128 -1.31 7.23 -3.73
C TYR A 128 -1.84 7.68 -2.36
N GLN A 129 -2.88 8.52 -2.30
CA GLN A 129 -3.39 9.11 -1.05
C GLN A 129 -4.03 8.13 -0.06
N ALA A 130 -4.11 6.82 -0.38
CA ALA A 130 -4.65 5.79 0.50
C ALA A 130 -3.58 4.85 1.09
N GLN A 131 -2.32 4.97 0.67
CA GLN A 131 -1.24 4.05 1.08
C GLN A 131 -0.44 4.64 2.24
N ASP A 132 -0.15 3.81 3.24
CA ASP A 132 0.73 4.18 4.33
C ASP A 132 2.18 3.79 4.03
N TYR A 133 3.04 4.80 3.97
CA TYR A 133 4.48 4.69 3.72
C TYR A 133 5.30 4.44 4.99
N SER A 134 4.67 4.26 6.17
CA SER A 134 5.36 4.10 7.45
C SER A 134 6.29 2.89 7.53
N LEU A 135 6.14 1.89 6.65
CA LEU A 135 7.07 0.75 6.54
C LEU A 135 8.25 1.00 5.60
N MET A 136 8.19 2.04 4.77
CA MET A 136 9.24 2.41 3.81
C MET A 136 10.28 3.30 4.48
N THR A 137 10.94 2.75 5.49
CA THR A 137 12.02 3.41 6.22
C THR A 137 13.33 2.64 6.05
N ASN A 138 14.44 3.37 6.15
CA ASN A 138 15.79 2.80 6.15
C ASN A 138 15.94 1.73 7.24
N GLU A 139 15.40 1.98 8.44
CA GLU A 139 15.52 1.07 9.57
C GLU A 139 14.81 -0.27 9.32
N ILE A 140 13.54 -0.23 8.90
CA ILE A 140 12.74 -1.44 8.65
C ILE A 140 13.33 -2.23 7.49
N TYR A 141 13.65 -1.53 6.39
CA TYR A 141 14.15 -2.19 5.18
C TYR A 141 15.52 -2.80 5.38
N SER A 142 16.43 -2.16 6.12
CA SER A 142 17.76 -2.73 6.41
C SER A 142 17.72 -4.10 7.09
N LYS A 143 16.63 -4.38 7.82
CA LYS A 143 16.39 -5.66 8.53
C LYS A 143 15.58 -6.66 7.71
N ALA A 144 15.04 -6.28 6.55
CA ALA A 144 14.35 -7.20 5.65
C ALA A 144 15.34 -8.18 5.02
N ALA A 145 14.92 -9.44 4.84
CA ALA A 145 15.68 -10.41 4.06
C ALA A 145 15.29 -10.34 2.58
N ASN A 146 16.00 -11.07 1.71
CA ASN A 146 15.68 -11.17 0.28
C ASN A 146 15.37 -9.82 -0.41
N ARG A 147 16.13 -8.78 -0.05
CA ARG A 147 16.04 -7.44 -0.65
C ARG A 147 16.53 -7.47 -2.09
N ILE A 148 16.26 -6.38 -2.82
CA ILE A 148 16.91 -6.16 -4.10
C ILE A 148 18.42 -6.09 -3.86
N SER A 149 19.15 -6.86 -4.66
CA SER A 149 20.59 -7.11 -4.49
C SER A 149 21.45 -6.48 -5.58
N GLY A 150 20.81 -6.02 -6.65
CA GLY A 150 21.48 -5.35 -7.75
C GLY A 150 20.53 -5.11 -8.90
N PHE A 151 21.04 -4.43 -9.93
CA PHE A 151 20.29 -4.13 -11.14
C PHE A 151 21.26 -3.97 -12.32
N GLU A 152 20.71 -3.96 -13.53
CA GLU A 152 21.43 -3.62 -14.76
C GLU A 152 20.51 -2.82 -15.68
N ILE A 153 20.90 -1.61 -16.06
CA ILE A 153 20.15 -0.83 -17.06
C ILE A 153 20.34 -1.48 -18.43
N THR A 154 19.26 -1.96 -19.03
CA THR A 154 19.27 -2.69 -20.30
C THR A 154 18.89 -1.81 -21.48
N ASP A 155 18.05 -0.79 -21.27
CA ASP A 155 17.59 0.08 -22.33
C ASP A 155 17.24 1.49 -21.85
N VAL A 156 17.36 2.47 -22.75
CA VAL A 156 17.02 3.88 -22.50
C VAL A 156 16.40 4.46 -23.77
N GLU A 157 15.12 4.79 -23.69
CA GLU A 157 14.39 5.49 -24.74
C GLU A 157 14.03 6.90 -24.26
N ALA A 158 14.38 7.94 -25.02
CA ALA A 158 14.07 9.32 -24.66
C ALA A 158 13.44 10.05 -25.85
N SER A 159 12.31 10.72 -25.62
CA SER A 159 11.53 11.42 -26.63
C SER A 159 10.94 12.72 -26.08
N GLY A 160 11.52 13.84 -26.51
CA GLY A 160 11.11 15.16 -26.01
C GLY A 160 11.34 15.28 -24.52
N ILE A 161 10.27 15.53 -23.76
CA ILE A 161 10.31 15.68 -22.29
C ILE A 161 10.07 14.37 -21.53
N PHE A 162 9.93 13.24 -22.22
CA PHE A 162 9.69 11.94 -21.60
C PHE A 162 10.86 11.00 -21.85
N ALA A 163 11.15 10.15 -20.88
CA ALA A 163 12.12 9.06 -21.03
C ALA A 163 11.61 7.81 -20.33
N GLU A 164 11.87 6.67 -20.94
CA GLU A 164 11.66 5.33 -20.40
C GLU A 164 13.03 4.69 -20.22
N VAL A 165 13.31 4.21 -19.01
CA VAL A 165 14.55 3.49 -18.69
C VAL A 165 14.17 2.09 -18.24
N THR A 166 14.68 1.07 -18.91
CA THR A 166 14.44 -0.33 -18.54
C THR A 166 15.63 -0.89 -17.78
N ALA A 167 15.36 -1.53 -16.64
CA ALA A 167 16.37 -2.17 -15.81
C ALA A 167 15.98 -3.61 -15.46
N ASP A 168 16.96 -4.50 -15.51
CA ASP A 168 16.87 -5.85 -14.98
C ASP A 168 17.23 -5.83 -13.49
N VAL A 169 16.23 -5.91 -12.62
CA VAL A 169 16.35 -5.84 -11.15
C VAL A 169 16.49 -7.24 -10.56
N LYS A 170 17.46 -7.44 -9.68
CA LYS A 170 17.81 -8.75 -9.09
C LYS A 170 17.35 -8.86 -7.65
N GLN A 171 16.58 -9.89 -7.34
CA GLN A 171 16.11 -10.24 -6.00
C GLN A 171 16.24 -11.74 -5.78
N GLY A 172 17.08 -12.15 -4.83
CA GLY A 172 17.43 -13.56 -4.66
C GLY A 172 17.97 -14.16 -5.97
N ASP A 173 17.36 -15.27 -6.41
CA ASP A 173 17.71 -15.95 -7.68
C ASP A 173 16.89 -15.43 -8.89
N LYS A 174 16.03 -14.43 -8.70
CA LYS A 174 15.16 -13.87 -9.74
C LYS A 174 15.72 -12.57 -10.30
N THR A 175 15.58 -12.41 -11.62
CA THR A 175 15.82 -11.15 -12.33
C THR A 175 14.52 -10.75 -13.01
N THR A 176 14.03 -9.55 -12.72
CA THR A 176 12.77 -9.02 -13.24
C THR A 176 13.05 -7.73 -14.01
N SER A 177 12.56 -7.63 -15.25
CA SER A 177 12.72 -6.43 -16.07
C SER A 177 11.64 -5.40 -15.71
N VAL A 178 12.05 -4.19 -15.32
CA VAL A 178 11.17 -3.11 -14.88
C VAL A 178 11.47 -1.85 -15.69
N THR A 179 10.42 -1.18 -16.14
CA THR A 179 10.50 0.09 -16.87
C THR A 179 10.14 1.23 -15.93
N PHE A 180 10.95 2.29 -15.98
CA PHE A 180 10.81 3.50 -15.19
C PHE A 180 10.54 4.68 -16.12
N ASP A 181 9.55 5.48 -15.77
CA ASP A 181 9.13 6.67 -16.50
C ASP A 181 9.73 7.90 -15.84
N LEU A 182 10.31 8.77 -16.65
CA LEU A 182 10.86 10.03 -16.21
C LEU A 182 10.31 11.17 -17.05
N THR A 183 10.12 12.32 -16.40
CA THR A 183 9.73 13.56 -17.06
C THR A 183 10.80 14.63 -16.87
N SER A 184 11.05 15.41 -17.92
CA SER A 184 11.97 16.54 -17.90
C SER A 184 11.35 17.72 -17.15
N ALA A 185 11.95 18.12 -16.03
CA ALA A 185 11.59 19.25 -15.18
C ALA A 185 12.17 20.59 -15.65
N GLY A 186 12.63 20.66 -16.90
CA GLY A 186 13.14 21.88 -17.56
C GLY A 186 14.66 22.10 -17.43
N ASP A 187 15.11 23.29 -17.85
CA ASP A 187 16.52 23.64 -18.04
C ASP A 187 17.29 23.83 -16.71
N ALA A 188 18.04 22.82 -16.29
CA ALA A 188 19.18 22.97 -15.40
C ALA A 188 20.33 23.62 -16.19
N ALA A 189 20.30 24.96 -16.32
CA ALA A 189 21.31 25.78 -16.98
C ALA A 189 21.47 25.54 -18.50
N LEU A 190 20.61 26.19 -19.30
CA LEU A 190 20.70 26.45 -20.75
C LEU A 190 20.85 25.26 -21.72
N PHE A 191 21.29 24.07 -21.27
CA PHE A 191 21.57 22.91 -22.12
C PHE A 191 21.42 21.54 -21.42
N PHE A 192 21.02 21.48 -20.15
CA PHE A 192 20.83 20.21 -19.43
C PHE A 192 19.41 20.10 -18.90
N GLU A 193 18.73 19.02 -19.27
CA GLU A 193 17.37 18.73 -18.80
C GLU A 193 17.47 18.00 -17.46
N LYS A 194 16.83 18.55 -16.42
CA LYS A 194 16.67 17.83 -15.15
C LYS A 194 15.59 16.77 -15.34
N TRP A 195 15.90 15.50 -15.11
CA TRP A 195 14.92 14.42 -15.17
C TRP A 195 14.40 14.09 -13.78
N GLU A 196 13.10 13.85 -13.67
CA GLU A 196 12.42 13.48 -12.44
C GLU A 196 11.73 12.14 -12.63
N LEU A 197 11.93 11.23 -11.67
CA LEU A 197 11.37 9.88 -11.71
C LEU A 197 9.87 9.96 -11.36
N THR A 198 9.03 9.58 -12.33
CA THR A 198 7.57 9.67 -12.22
C THR A 198 6.90 8.31 -11.97
N SER A 199 7.60 7.20 -12.16
CA SER A 199 7.16 5.89 -11.67
C SER A 199 8.22 5.28 -10.74
N PRO A 200 7.97 5.15 -9.43
CA PRO A 200 8.85 4.39 -8.56
C PRO A 200 8.81 2.91 -8.95
N LEU A 201 9.74 2.13 -8.39
CA LEU A 201 9.62 0.67 -8.42
C LEU A 201 8.25 0.26 -7.88
N ASN A 202 7.55 -0.61 -8.61
CA ASN A 202 6.21 -1.11 -8.25
C ASN A 202 6.12 -1.49 -6.77
N GLU A 203 5.44 -0.65 -6.00
CA GLU A 203 5.15 -0.89 -4.60
C GLU A 203 4.16 -2.04 -4.48
N THR A 204 4.33 -2.88 -3.45
CA THR A 204 3.32 -3.87 -3.09
C THR A 204 2.61 -3.42 -1.84
N GLU A 205 1.28 -3.54 -1.85
CA GLU A 205 0.48 -3.30 -0.68
C GLU A 205 0.46 -4.54 0.22
N ILE A 206 0.61 -4.33 1.53
CA ILE A 206 0.31 -5.31 2.57
C ILE A 206 -0.97 -4.88 3.26
N ALA A 207 -2.00 -5.74 3.20
CA ALA A 207 -3.25 -5.55 3.91
C ALA A 207 -3.13 -6.14 5.32
N TYR A 208 -2.77 -5.29 6.27
CA TYR A 208 -2.67 -5.64 7.69
C TYR A 208 -4.04 -5.57 8.37
N ARG A 209 -4.38 -6.60 9.16
CA ARG A 209 -5.58 -6.64 9.99
C ARG A 209 -5.31 -7.29 11.35
N VAL A 210 -5.89 -6.72 12.39
CA VAL A 210 -6.06 -7.34 13.70
C VAL A 210 -7.52 -7.21 14.12
N ASP A 211 -8.08 -8.23 14.76
CA ASP A 211 -9.52 -8.33 14.98
C ASP A 211 -10.02 -7.71 16.30
N ALA A 212 -9.17 -7.53 17.31
CA ALA A 212 -9.49 -6.72 18.49
C ALA A 212 -8.29 -6.47 19.40
N GLY A 213 -8.13 -5.25 19.91
CA GLY A 213 -7.48 -4.99 21.21
C GLY A 213 -5.95 -4.95 21.22
N ALA A 214 -5.33 -4.83 20.05
CA ALA A 214 -3.89 -4.61 19.95
C ALA A 214 -3.58 -3.12 20.14
N SER A 215 -2.42 -2.82 20.71
CA SER A 215 -1.99 -1.45 20.95
C SER A 215 -0.78 -1.03 20.12
N GLU A 216 0.01 -2.00 19.66
CA GLU A 216 1.28 -1.76 19.00
C GLU A 216 1.52 -2.82 17.92
N LEU A 217 2.20 -2.40 16.85
CA LEU A 217 2.73 -3.26 15.80
C LEU A 217 4.23 -2.99 15.68
N ALA A 218 5.00 -4.07 15.50
CA ALA A 218 6.37 -3.99 15.06
C ALA A 218 6.57 -4.81 13.79
N VAL A 219 7.41 -4.30 12.89
CA VAL A 219 7.83 -4.98 11.66
C VAL A 219 9.34 -5.04 11.64
N ASN A 220 9.90 -6.22 11.40
CA ASN A 220 11.33 -6.51 11.52
C ASN A 220 11.92 -6.07 12.88
N GLY A 221 11.13 -6.12 13.95
CA GLY A 221 11.52 -5.68 15.29
C GLY A 221 11.59 -4.16 15.47
N VAL A 222 11.04 -3.37 14.55
CA VAL A 222 10.91 -1.89 14.65
C VAL A 222 9.45 -1.55 14.92
N GLY A 223 9.18 -0.79 15.98
CA GLY A 223 7.83 -0.32 16.30
C GLY A 223 7.34 0.73 15.31
N ILE A 224 6.03 0.71 15.02
CA ILE A 224 5.39 1.66 14.11
C ILE A 224 4.59 2.69 14.92
N ASP A 225 4.82 3.98 14.68
CA ASP A 225 4.24 5.08 15.45
C ASP A 225 2.72 5.25 15.29
N THR A 226 2.15 4.76 14.18
CA THR A 226 0.71 4.86 13.90
C THR A 226 0.06 3.48 13.74
N PHE A 227 -0.45 2.96 14.84
CA PHE A 227 -1.17 1.69 14.88
C PHE A 227 -2.66 1.88 14.56
N GLU A 228 -3.16 1.11 13.60
CA GLU A 228 -4.59 0.98 13.29
C GLU A 228 -4.93 -0.50 13.12
N GLU A 229 -6.16 -0.89 13.49
CA GLU A 229 -6.59 -2.30 13.44
C GLU A 229 -6.67 -2.86 12.01
N SER A 230 -6.77 -1.98 11.00
CA SER A 230 -6.72 -2.35 9.59
C SER A 230 -5.97 -1.27 8.82
N LYS A 231 -4.94 -1.64 8.07
CA LYS A 231 -4.13 -0.68 7.30
C LYS A 231 -3.55 -1.31 6.04
N TYR A 232 -3.35 -0.48 5.02
CA TYR A 232 -2.61 -0.86 3.81
C TYR A 232 -1.24 -0.20 3.86
N PHE A 233 -0.18 -1.01 3.95
CA PHE A 233 1.19 -0.53 3.94
C PHE A 233 1.80 -0.70 2.55
N ALA A 234 2.42 0.34 2.03
CA ALA A 234 3.31 0.23 0.89
C ALA A 234 4.68 -0.29 1.35
N VAL A 235 5.28 -1.20 0.59
CA VAL A 235 6.63 -1.72 0.87
C VAL A 235 7.43 -1.95 -0.42
N PHE A 236 8.74 -1.80 -0.30
CA PHE A 236 9.70 -2.26 -1.31
C PHE A 236 9.82 -3.79 -1.31
N PRO A 237 10.23 -4.43 -2.41
CA PRO A 237 10.49 -5.86 -2.45
C PRO A 237 11.51 -6.33 -1.40
N GLY A 238 11.13 -7.38 -0.67
CA GLY A 238 11.86 -7.92 0.47
C GLY A 238 11.00 -8.88 1.28
N ASP A 239 11.63 -9.59 2.21
CA ASP A 239 10.98 -10.44 3.19
C ASP A 239 10.85 -9.68 4.52
N TYR A 240 9.61 -9.55 4.98
CA TYR A 240 9.24 -8.83 6.19
C TYR A 240 8.70 -9.80 7.23
N THR A 241 9.05 -9.56 8.50
CA THR A 241 8.47 -10.25 9.66
C THR A 241 7.62 -9.26 10.42
N PHE A 242 6.31 -9.42 10.37
CA PHE A 242 5.40 -8.74 11.26
C PHE A 242 5.51 -9.44 12.62
N ASN A 243 5.92 -8.72 13.65
CA ASN A 243 6.00 -9.29 14.99
C ASN A 243 4.60 -9.50 15.56
N THR A 244 4.50 -10.40 16.53
CA THR A 244 3.26 -10.59 17.30
C THR A 244 2.81 -9.26 17.90
N PRO A 245 1.57 -8.80 17.67
CA PRO A 245 1.08 -7.55 18.23
C PRO A 245 1.11 -7.57 19.77
N THR A 246 1.27 -6.39 20.37
CA THR A 246 1.15 -6.25 21.82
C THR A 246 -0.34 -6.24 22.19
N GLY A 247 -0.75 -7.26 22.96
CA GLY A 247 -2.10 -7.36 23.53
C GLY A 247 -2.22 -6.70 24.91
N SER A 248 -3.15 -7.22 25.72
CA SER A 248 -3.45 -6.78 27.09
C SER A 248 -3.37 -7.93 28.09
N ASP A 249 -3.73 -7.69 29.35
CA ASP A 249 -3.83 -8.75 30.36
C ASP A 249 -4.85 -9.82 29.95
N TYR A 250 -5.89 -9.47 29.18
CA TYR A 250 -6.98 -10.37 28.81
C TYR A 250 -6.97 -10.83 27.34
N ILE A 251 -6.26 -10.13 26.47
CA ILE A 251 -6.22 -10.39 25.03
C ILE A 251 -4.77 -10.62 24.61
N GLY A 252 -4.50 -11.74 23.94
CA GLY A 252 -3.19 -12.08 23.37
C GLY A 252 -3.26 -12.43 21.89
N TYR A 253 -2.10 -12.64 21.28
CA TYR A 253 -1.95 -13.09 19.89
C TYR A 253 -0.86 -14.16 19.82
N SER A 254 -0.91 -14.97 18.78
CA SER A 254 0.03 -16.06 18.57
C SER A 254 0.81 -15.90 17.27
N GLY A 255 2.11 -16.18 17.33
CA GLY A 255 2.99 -16.24 16.16
C GLY A 255 3.44 -14.89 15.60
N GLU A 256 4.47 -14.93 14.77
CA GLU A 256 4.87 -13.83 13.89
C GLU A 256 4.42 -14.20 12.47
N GLU A 257 4.02 -13.22 11.68
CA GLU A 257 3.64 -13.39 10.28
C GLU A 257 4.80 -12.98 9.37
N LYS A 258 5.11 -13.83 8.38
CA LYS A 258 6.20 -13.60 7.43
C LYS A 258 5.65 -13.38 6.04
N VAL A 259 6.04 -12.27 5.43
CA VAL A 259 5.59 -11.84 4.11
C VAL A 259 6.78 -11.71 3.19
N SER A 260 6.70 -12.32 2.02
CA SER A 260 7.68 -12.14 0.94
C SER A 260 7.07 -11.30 -0.17
N VAL A 261 7.70 -10.17 -0.47
CA VAL A 261 7.31 -9.27 -1.55
C VAL A 261 8.34 -9.36 -2.67
N GLU A 262 7.89 -9.70 -3.87
CA GLU A 262 8.75 -9.84 -5.05
C GLU A 262 8.69 -8.62 -5.96
N VAL A 263 9.76 -8.36 -6.72
CA VAL A 263 9.74 -7.36 -7.82
C VAL A 263 8.70 -7.77 -8.87
N ARG A 264 7.81 -6.84 -9.24
CA ARG A 264 6.73 -7.02 -10.23
C ARG A 264 7.01 -6.27 -11.53
N THR A 265 6.48 -6.77 -12.66
CA THR A 265 6.60 -6.16 -14.00
C THR A 265 5.37 -5.31 -14.36
N GLY A 266 5.57 -4.11 -14.92
CA GLY A 266 4.52 -3.28 -15.54
C GLY A 266 3.45 -2.74 -14.57
N ASP A 267 2.32 -2.25 -15.10
CA ASP A 267 1.17 -1.69 -14.37
C ASP A 267 0.32 -2.73 -13.60
N GLU A 268 0.84 -3.94 -13.36
CA GLU A 268 0.10 -4.96 -12.62
C GLU A 268 -0.06 -4.53 -11.15
N ILE A 269 -1.22 -3.94 -10.84
CA ILE A 269 -1.70 -3.80 -9.46
C ILE A 269 -2.02 -5.21 -8.96
N GLY A 270 -1.00 -5.90 -8.45
CA GLY A 270 -1.17 -7.22 -7.83
C GLY A 270 -2.01 -7.12 -6.56
N GLU A 271 -2.71 -8.20 -6.21
CA GLU A 271 -3.48 -8.24 -4.97
C GLU A 271 -2.58 -7.95 -3.76
N PRO A 272 -3.09 -7.22 -2.75
CA PRO A 272 -2.36 -6.99 -1.51
C PRO A 272 -2.00 -8.31 -0.84
N VAL A 273 -0.85 -8.36 -0.18
CA VAL A 273 -0.50 -9.51 0.66
C VAL A 273 -1.19 -9.35 2.01
N ASP A 274 -2.04 -10.31 2.40
CA ASP A 274 -2.75 -10.26 3.67
C ASP A 274 -1.85 -10.65 4.85
N VAL A 275 -1.85 -9.83 5.91
CA VAL A 275 -1.30 -10.16 7.23
C VAL A 275 -2.44 -10.03 8.23
N THR A 276 -2.81 -11.12 8.91
CA THR A 276 -3.95 -11.12 9.83
C THR A 276 -3.60 -11.76 11.17
N TYR A 277 -3.77 -11.00 12.24
CA TYR A 277 -3.69 -11.50 13.60
C TYR A 277 -5.07 -11.74 14.19
N ARG A 278 -5.22 -12.89 14.86
CA ARG A 278 -6.44 -13.23 15.61
C ARG A 278 -6.19 -13.13 17.09
N ALA A 279 -7.06 -12.38 17.76
CA ALA A 279 -7.05 -12.20 19.18
C ALA A 279 -7.51 -13.48 19.88
N GLU A 280 -6.81 -13.83 20.94
CA GLU A 280 -7.03 -15.02 21.76
C GLU A 280 -7.20 -14.60 23.23
N LEU A 281 -7.99 -15.36 23.99
CA LEU A 281 -8.08 -15.16 25.42
C LEU A 281 -6.80 -15.60 26.11
N THR A 282 -6.29 -14.77 27.01
CA THR A 282 -5.20 -15.14 27.91
C THR A 282 -5.67 -16.09 29.01
N ASP A 283 -4.73 -16.70 29.73
CA ASP A 283 -5.07 -17.47 30.94
C ASP A 283 -5.70 -16.58 32.02
N ALA A 284 -5.25 -15.33 32.15
CA ALA A 284 -5.83 -14.37 33.08
C ALA A 284 -7.29 -14.06 32.73
N ALA A 285 -7.64 -13.93 31.44
CA ALA A 285 -9.04 -13.76 31.03
C ALA A 285 -9.90 -14.96 31.41
N ARG A 286 -9.42 -16.19 31.15
CA ARG A 286 -10.12 -17.42 31.51
C ARG A 286 -10.37 -17.52 33.01
N GLU A 287 -9.39 -17.16 33.84
CA GLU A 287 -9.54 -17.20 35.29
C GLU A 287 -10.47 -16.10 35.81
N GLU A 288 -10.41 -14.89 35.24
CA GLU A 288 -11.31 -13.79 35.59
C GLU A 288 -12.78 -14.12 35.22
N ILE A 289 -13.02 -14.72 34.05
CA ILE A 289 -14.37 -15.18 33.64
C ILE A 289 -14.94 -16.18 34.65
N LYS A 290 -14.13 -17.14 35.10
CA LYS A 290 -14.54 -18.12 36.14
C LYS A 290 -14.80 -17.42 37.46
N ALA A 291 -13.93 -16.48 37.86
CA ALA A 291 -14.04 -15.75 39.12
C ALA A 291 -15.33 -14.93 39.19
N GLN A 292 -15.66 -14.16 38.14
CA GLN A 292 -16.90 -13.39 38.07
C GLN A 292 -18.13 -14.28 38.07
N THR A 293 -18.11 -15.39 37.32
CA THR A 293 -19.23 -16.35 37.31
C THR A 293 -19.44 -16.98 38.67
N LYS A 294 -18.36 -17.35 39.36
CA LYS A 294 -18.42 -17.88 40.74
C LYS A 294 -18.94 -16.83 41.72
N ALA A 295 -18.55 -15.56 41.57
CA ALA A 295 -19.04 -14.47 42.39
C ALA A 295 -20.55 -14.24 42.19
N HIS A 296 -21.06 -14.30 40.96
CA HIS A 296 -22.49 -14.23 40.66
C HIS A 296 -23.28 -15.35 41.34
N LEU A 297 -22.84 -16.59 41.18
CA LEU A 297 -23.47 -17.75 41.85
C LEU A 297 -23.40 -17.64 43.39
N ALA A 298 -22.31 -17.10 43.93
CA ALA A 298 -22.18 -16.85 45.35
C ALA A 298 -23.12 -15.73 45.85
N ALA A 299 -23.46 -14.76 45.02
CA ALA A 299 -24.50 -13.77 45.34
C ALA A 299 -25.89 -14.41 45.31
N CYS A 300 -26.15 -15.29 44.34
CA CYS A 300 -27.42 -15.99 44.21
C CYS A 300 -27.80 -16.86 45.41
N VAL A 301 -26.83 -17.54 46.04
CA VAL A 301 -27.08 -18.32 47.25
C VAL A 301 -27.30 -17.47 48.51
N LYS A 302 -27.03 -16.16 48.48
CA LYS A 302 -27.36 -15.24 49.57
C LYS A 302 -28.80 -14.74 49.52
N ALA A 303 -29.52 -15.01 48.43
CA ALA A 303 -30.91 -14.63 48.31
C ALA A 303 -31.79 -15.37 49.33
N THR A 304 -32.87 -14.72 49.75
CA THR A 304 -33.84 -15.25 50.71
C THR A 304 -35.20 -15.51 50.07
N GLU A 305 -35.24 -15.58 48.74
CA GLU A 305 -36.44 -15.80 47.92
C GLU A 305 -36.39 -17.19 47.29
N LEU A 306 -37.54 -17.80 47.01
CA LEU A 306 -37.59 -19.10 46.31
C LEU A 306 -37.15 -19.00 44.85
N GLN A 307 -37.28 -17.81 44.24
CA GLN A 307 -36.97 -17.55 42.84
C GLN A 307 -36.27 -16.20 42.71
N PRO A 308 -35.02 -16.08 43.15
CA PRO A 308 -34.29 -14.83 43.06
C PRO A 308 -34.10 -14.44 41.59
N GLN A 309 -34.34 -13.17 41.28
CA GLN A 309 -34.17 -12.65 39.92
C GLN A 309 -32.71 -12.78 39.45
N GLY A 310 -32.48 -13.16 38.18
CA GLY A 310 -31.15 -13.31 37.59
C GLY A 310 -30.33 -14.46 38.16
N CYS A 311 -30.95 -15.38 38.90
CA CYS A 311 -30.28 -16.47 39.60
C CYS A 311 -30.85 -17.83 39.22
N PRO A 312 -29.99 -18.85 39.04
CA PRO A 312 -30.45 -20.16 38.61
C PRO A 312 -31.03 -21.03 39.73
N ASN A 313 -30.82 -20.68 41.00
CA ASN A 313 -31.45 -21.37 42.13
C ASN A 313 -32.92 -20.96 42.25
N LYS A 314 -33.80 -21.69 41.55
CA LYS A 314 -35.25 -21.50 41.55
C LYS A 314 -35.97 -22.76 42.01
N ALA A 315 -36.91 -22.60 42.93
CA ALA A 315 -37.90 -23.63 43.27
C ALA A 315 -39.22 -23.31 42.54
N ASP A 316 -39.45 -23.98 41.41
CA ASP A 316 -40.63 -23.76 40.56
C ASP A 316 -41.87 -24.49 41.09
N GLY A 317 -43.05 -23.90 40.85
CA GLY A 317 -44.35 -24.51 41.20
C GLY A 317 -44.80 -24.31 42.65
N GLU A 318 -43.98 -23.67 43.48
CA GLU A 318 -44.25 -23.39 44.89
C GLU A 318 -44.93 -22.03 45.09
N ASP A 319 -45.96 -21.93 45.94
CA ASP A 319 -46.51 -20.63 46.36
C ASP A 319 -45.59 -20.01 47.42
N PRO A 320 -44.91 -18.88 47.14
CA PRO A 320 -43.97 -18.27 48.07
C PRO A 320 -44.57 -17.96 49.45
N LYS A 321 -45.89 -17.80 49.56
CA LYS A 321 -46.58 -17.55 50.85
C LYS A 321 -46.56 -18.75 51.79
N ASN A 322 -46.32 -19.95 51.26
CA ASN A 322 -46.22 -21.18 52.04
C ASN A 322 -44.80 -21.46 52.50
N PHE A 323 -43.83 -20.60 52.22
CA PHE A 323 -42.43 -20.79 52.60
C PHE A 323 -41.89 -19.62 53.42
N ARG A 324 -41.01 -19.92 54.38
CA ARG A 324 -40.25 -18.92 55.14
C ARG A 324 -38.88 -19.45 55.53
N ASN A 325 -38.03 -18.58 56.09
CA ASN A 325 -36.67 -18.93 56.54
C ASN A 325 -35.81 -19.56 55.41
N ILE A 326 -36.00 -19.10 54.18
CA ILE A 326 -35.35 -19.63 52.97
C ILE A 326 -33.84 -19.40 53.03
N LYS A 327 -33.09 -20.47 52.81
CA LYS A 327 -31.64 -20.48 52.70
C LYS A 327 -31.21 -21.31 51.51
N TRP A 328 -30.36 -20.72 50.69
CA TRP A 328 -29.71 -21.41 49.60
C TRP A 328 -28.26 -21.73 49.94
N SER A 329 -27.77 -22.84 49.43
CA SER A 329 -26.35 -23.18 49.44
C SER A 329 -25.99 -23.91 48.15
N MET A 330 -24.74 -23.83 47.73
CA MET A 330 -24.23 -24.57 46.58
C MET A 330 -23.48 -25.80 47.08
N THR A 331 -23.96 -27.00 46.73
CA THR A 331 -23.38 -28.28 47.15
C THR A 331 -22.44 -28.87 46.10
N LYS A 332 -22.55 -28.43 44.85
CA LYS A 332 -21.66 -28.81 43.75
C LYS A 332 -21.39 -27.62 42.84
N GLU A 333 -20.12 -27.31 42.61
CA GLU A 333 -19.73 -26.26 41.66
C GLU A 333 -20.05 -26.69 40.22
N PRO A 334 -20.43 -25.74 39.34
CA PRO A 334 -20.69 -26.04 37.95
C PRO A 334 -19.41 -26.24 37.15
N THR A 335 -19.57 -26.87 35.99
CA THR A 335 -18.58 -26.86 34.91
C THR A 335 -18.91 -25.75 33.92
N TYR A 336 -17.88 -25.16 33.30
CA TYR A 336 -18.02 -24.09 32.32
C TYR A 336 -17.77 -24.60 30.91
N GLU A 337 -18.67 -24.30 29.98
CA GLU A 337 -18.52 -24.55 28.55
C GLU A 337 -18.34 -23.25 27.78
N SER A 338 -17.67 -23.35 26.63
CA SER A 338 -17.44 -22.22 25.69
C SER A 338 -16.60 -21.08 26.29
N ILE A 339 -15.75 -21.41 27.26
CA ILE A 339 -14.83 -20.44 27.87
C ILE A 339 -13.67 -20.03 26.94
N GLU A 340 -13.47 -20.77 25.85
CA GLU A 340 -12.46 -20.49 24.81
C GLU A 340 -13.03 -19.64 23.66
N GLY A 341 -13.89 -18.67 23.98
CA GLY A 341 -14.43 -17.76 22.98
C GLY A 341 -13.36 -16.85 22.37
N SER A 342 -13.72 -16.11 21.32
CA SER A 342 -12.84 -15.09 20.74
C SER A 342 -13.14 -13.73 21.37
N PRO A 343 -12.13 -12.97 21.80
CA PRO A 343 -12.31 -11.59 22.26
C PRO A 343 -12.70 -10.61 21.13
N ALA A 344 -12.69 -11.02 19.85
CA ALA A 344 -13.11 -10.17 18.73
C ALA A 344 -14.60 -9.85 18.73
N SER A 345 -15.42 -10.61 19.46
CA SER A 345 -16.85 -10.35 19.61
C SER A 345 -17.42 -11.02 20.87
N PRO A 346 -18.56 -10.54 21.41
CA PRO A 346 -19.18 -11.19 22.56
C PRO A 346 -19.51 -12.67 22.27
N PHE A 347 -19.17 -13.55 23.21
CA PHE A 347 -19.31 -15.00 23.05
C PHE A 347 -20.12 -15.64 24.19
N PRO A 348 -20.78 -16.78 23.93
CA PRO A 348 -21.57 -17.45 24.95
C PRO A 348 -20.69 -18.18 25.96
N LEU A 349 -21.06 -18.09 27.23
CA LEU A 349 -20.59 -18.93 28.33
C LEU A 349 -21.76 -19.71 28.89
N THR A 350 -21.55 -20.97 29.28
CA THR A 350 -22.60 -21.75 29.97
C THR A 350 -22.05 -22.41 31.21
N ALA A 351 -22.63 -22.10 32.37
CA ALA A 351 -22.40 -22.82 33.61
C ALA A 351 -23.47 -23.92 33.75
N LYS A 352 -23.05 -25.16 33.98
CA LYS A 352 -23.96 -26.31 34.09
C LYS A 352 -23.48 -27.38 35.05
N ASN A 353 -24.31 -28.37 35.33
CA ASN A 353 -24.02 -29.51 36.19
C ASN A 353 -23.67 -29.15 37.65
N GLY A 354 -24.01 -27.93 38.08
CA GLY A 354 -23.92 -27.50 39.48
C GLY A 354 -25.15 -27.95 40.28
N GLN A 355 -25.11 -27.81 41.59
CA GLN A 355 -26.22 -28.20 42.46
C GLN A 355 -26.38 -27.21 43.60
N PHE A 356 -27.63 -26.81 43.84
CA PHE A 356 -28.05 -26.02 44.98
C PHE A 356 -28.87 -26.88 45.95
N THR A 357 -28.82 -26.49 47.21
CA THR A 357 -29.71 -26.98 48.26
C THR A 357 -30.57 -25.84 48.77
N LEU A 358 -31.88 -26.06 48.79
CA LEU A 358 -32.88 -25.23 49.45
C LEU A 358 -33.13 -25.79 50.85
N GLU A 359 -32.95 -24.97 51.88
CA GLU A 359 -33.46 -25.23 53.23
C GLU A 359 -34.48 -24.15 53.58
N ALA A 360 -35.68 -24.54 53.98
CA ALA A 360 -36.76 -23.61 54.32
C ALA A 360 -37.71 -24.23 55.35
N GLU A 361 -38.70 -23.46 55.80
CA GLU A 361 -39.89 -23.97 56.47
C GLU A 361 -41.10 -23.84 55.55
N GLU A 362 -41.85 -24.92 55.38
CA GLU A 362 -43.08 -24.97 54.58
C GLU A 362 -44.31 -25.03 55.48
N LYS A 363 -45.38 -24.35 55.08
CA LYS A 363 -46.67 -24.35 55.76
C LYS A 363 -47.40 -25.68 55.56
N GLN A 364 -47.70 -26.37 56.66
CA GLN A 364 -48.44 -27.63 56.69
C GLN A 364 -49.67 -27.46 57.59
N GLY A 365 -50.82 -27.19 56.98
CA GLY A 365 -52.04 -26.79 57.70
C GLY A 365 -51.83 -25.49 58.48
N ASP A 366 -51.96 -25.56 59.81
CA ASP A 366 -51.72 -24.43 60.73
C ASP A 366 -50.30 -24.39 61.31
N SER A 367 -49.41 -25.29 60.87
CA SER A 367 -48.04 -25.43 61.38
C SER A 367 -46.98 -25.18 60.30
N TRP A 368 -45.73 -25.03 60.71
CA TRP A 368 -44.57 -24.86 59.82
C TRP A 368 -43.57 -25.99 60.11
N GLY A 369 -43.12 -26.67 59.06
CA GLY A 369 -42.16 -27.79 59.16
C GLY A 369 -40.92 -27.54 58.30
N PRO A 370 -39.74 -28.04 58.71
CA PRO A 370 -38.52 -27.88 57.91
C PRO A 370 -38.58 -28.73 56.65
N ILE A 371 -38.11 -28.17 55.55
CA ILE A 371 -37.94 -28.87 54.27
C ILE A 371 -36.52 -28.68 53.77
N LYS A 372 -36.04 -29.69 53.04
CA LYS A 372 -34.75 -29.66 52.35
C LYS A 372 -34.93 -30.21 50.95
N GLY A 373 -34.64 -29.37 49.95
CA GLY A 373 -34.73 -29.70 48.54
C GLY A 373 -33.38 -29.59 47.86
N THR A 374 -33.22 -30.33 46.78
CA THR A 374 -32.08 -30.22 45.86
C THR A 374 -32.56 -29.61 44.55
N VAL A 375 -31.84 -28.61 44.05
CA VAL A 375 -32.11 -27.95 42.77
C VAL A 375 -30.88 -28.09 41.90
N GLU A 376 -31.03 -28.74 40.75
CA GLU A 376 -29.94 -28.92 39.78
C GLU A 376 -29.77 -27.66 38.93
N LEU A 377 -28.53 -27.20 38.76
CA LEU A 377 -28.18 -26.21 37.74
C LEU A 377 -28.05 -26.93 36.40
N TYR A 378 -29.14 -27.00 35.65
CA TYR A 378 -29.11 -27.56 34.30
C TYR A 378 -28.29 -26.69 33.35
N SER A 379 -28.54 -25.39 33.35
CA SER A 379 -27.83 -24.42 32.53
C SER A 379 -28.08 -23.00 33.06
N MET A 380 -27.03 -22.20 33.11
CA MET A 380 -27.11 -20.74 33.22
C MET A 380 -26.30 -20.15 32.07
N PRO A 381 -26.96 -19.68 31.00
CA PRO A 381 -26.27 -19.03 29.90
C PRO A 381 -25.80 -17.64 30.33
N ALA A 382 -24.70 -17.21 29.75
CA ALA A 382 -24.21 -15.84 29.86
C ALA A 382 -23.56 -15.42 28.54
N MET A 383 -23.47 -14.10 28.33
CA MET A 383 -22.67 -13.52 27.26
C MET A 383 -21.45 -12.84 27.86
N VAL A 384 -20.28 -13.17 27.36
CA VAL A 384 -18.99 -12.60 27.79
C VAL A 384 -18.52 -11.62 26.73
N ASP A 385 -18.20 -10.40 27.15
CA ASP A 385 -17.57 -9.36 26.35
C ASP A 385 -16.21 -9.02 26.98
N VAL A 386 -15.13 -9.22 26.23
CA VAL A 386 -13.76 -9.02 26.69
C VAL A 386 -13.19 -7.78 26.06
N GLN A 387 -12.76 -6.84 26.89
CA GLN A 387 -12.10 -5.60 26.51
C GLN A 387 -10.68 -5.62 27.09
N PRO A 388 -9.75 -4.77 26.60
CA PRO A 388 -8.36 -4.78 27.05
C PRO A 388 -8.18 -4.65 28.56
N ASP A 389 -9.05 -3.89 29.24
CA ASP A 389 -8.96 -3.57 30.67
C ASP A 389 -10.05 -4.22 31.53
N LYS A 390 -11.05 -4.87 30.94
CA LYS A 390 -12.20 -5.42 31.67
C LYS A 390 -12.89 -6.57 30.94
N ILE A 391 -13.54 -7.41 31.73
CA ILE A 391 -14.44 -8.46 31.24
C ILE A 391 -15.83 -8.18 31.79
N ASN A 392 -16.82 -8.10 30.90
CA ASN A 392 -18.23 -7.97 31.26
C ASN A 392 -18.94 -9.30 31.00
N ILE A 393 -19.71 -9.78 31.98
CA ILE A 393 -20.54 -10.98 31.84
C ILE A 393 -22.00 -10.63 32.08
N ALA A 394 -22.84 -10.84 31.06
CA ALA A 394 -24.28 -10.69 31.15
C ALA A 394 -24.92 -12.07 31.35
N PHE A 395 -25.31 -12.39 32.60
CA PHE A 395 -26.01 -13.63 32.93
C PHE A 395 -27.47 -13.57 32.47
N GLY A 396 -27.95 -14.66 31.87
CA GLY A 396 -29.36 -14.83 31.51
C GLY A 396 -30.24 -15.14 32.72
N ASP A 397 -31.54 -14.87 32.56
CA ASP A 397 -32.59 -15.16 33.55
C ASP A 397 -32.98 -16.64 33.63
#